data_AF-A0A3D4CQB8-F1
#
_entry.id   AF-A0A3D4CQB8-F1
#
_cell.length_a   1.000
_cell.length_b   1.000
_cell.length_c   1.000
_cell.angle_alpha   90.00
_cell.angle_beta   90.00
_cell.angle_gamma   90.00
#
_symmetry.space_group_name_H-M   'P 1'
#
loop_
_entity.id
_entity.type
_entity.pdbx_description
1 polymer ?
#
loop_
_entity_poly.entity_id
_entity_poly.type
_entity_poly.pdbx_seq_one_letter_code
_entity_poly.pdbx_strand_id
1 'polypeptide(L)'
;EAGLVGVITGGAGSEVAAVRDSGIDTFLTGEGPHWSYTEAEERGMNLIYAGHYLTETGGVKALAELLAETFTLETGFIDHPSGL
;
A
#
# COMPACT_ATOMS: atom_id res chain seq x y z
N GLU A 1 -7.66 -7.92 17.39
CA GLU A 1 -8.56 -7.42 16.33
C GLU A 1 -7.78 -6.48 15.44
N ALA A 2 -8.20 -6.25 14.20
CA ALA A 2 -7.48 -5.36 13.27
C ALA A 2 -7.61 -3.85 13.63
N GLY A 3 -8.66 -3.45 14.36
CA GLY A 3 -8.89 -2.04 14.72
C GLY A 3 -9.07 -1.13 13.49
N LEU A 4 -8.73 0.15 13.62
CA LEU A 4 -8.73 1.10 12.51
C LEU A 4 -7.55 0.84 11.57
N VAL A 5 -7.84 0.65 10.28
CA VAL A 5 -6.83 0.32 9.27
C VAL A 5 -6.47 1.54 8.43
N GLY A 6 -5.18 1.88 8.39
CA GLY A 6 -4.59 2.89 7.52
C GLY A 6 -3.87 2.24 6.35
N VAL A 7 -3.98 2.83 5.16
CA VAL A 7 -3.39 2.29 3.93
C VAL A 7 -2.59 3.37 3.23
N ILE A 8 -1.32 3.06 2.91
CA ILE A 8 -0.50 3.85 1.99
C ILE A 8 0.20 2.84 1.07
N THR A 9 -0.10 2.85 -0.23
CA THR A 9 0.49 1.91 -1.19
C THR A 9 1.99 2.19 -1.40
N GLY A 10 2.72 1.21 -1.94
CA GLY A 10 4.14 1.38 -2.26
C GLY A 10 5.07 1.31 -1.03
N GLY A 11 6.09 2.16 -0.99
CA GLY A 11 7.17 2.09 0.01
C GLY A 11 7.01 3.03 1.21
N ALA A 12 5.95 2.87 2.01
CA ALA A 12 5.64 3.77 3.12
C ALA A 12 6.00 3.25 4.52
N GLY A 13 6.82 2.20 4.64
CA GLY A 13 7.19 1.65 5.96
C GLY A 13 7.94 2.62 6.88
N SER A 14 8.54 3.70 6.35
CA SER A 14 9.15 4.75 7.18
C SER A 14 8.13 5.60 7.95
N GLU A 15 6.86 5.53 7.59
CA GLU A 15 5.78 6.35 8.16
C GLU A 15 5.12 5.70 9.39
N VAL A 16 5.61 4.56 9.86
CA VAL A 16 5.06 3.80 11.01
C VAL A 16 4.76 4.70 12.22
N ALA A 17 5.68 5.58 12.58
CA ALA A 17 5.50 6.55 13.66
C ALA A 17 4.28 7.46 13.41
N ALA A 18 4.29 8.14 12.28
CA ALA A 18 3.27 9.13 11.92
C ALA A 18 1.89 8.49 11.78
N VAL A 19 1.81 7.29 11.19
CA VAL A 19 0.57 6.53 11.05
C VAL A 19 0.03 6.13 12.41
N ARG A 20 0.88 5.60 13.32
CA ARG A 20 0.41 5.25 14.66
C ARG A 20 -0.06 6.49 15.44
N ASP A 21 0.69 7.58 15.37
CA ASP A 21 0.37 8.83 16.05
C ASP A 21 -0.94 9.46 15.54
N SER A 22 -1.41 9.07 14.35
CA SER A 22 -2.72 9.43 13.81
C SER A 22 -3.91 8.58 14.32
N GLY A 23 -3.65 7.59 15.18
CA GLY A 23 -4.68 6.74 15.79
C GLY A 23 -5.02 5.48 14.99
N ILE A 24 -4.17 5.08 14.04
CA ILE A 24 -4.33 3.83 13.27
C ILE A 24 -3.80 2.64 14.08
N ASP A 25 -4.54 1.53 14.06
CA ASP A 25 -4.19 0.28 14.77
C ASP A 25 -3.50 -0.75 13.87
N THR A 26 -3.80 -0.73 12.57
CA THR A 26 -3.17 -1.57 11.56
C THR A 26 -2.75 -0.74 10.36
N PHE A 27 -1.48 -0.80 10.00
CA PHE A 27 -0.93 -0.13 8.83
C PHE A 27 -0.63 -1.12 7.71
N LEU A 28 -1.23 -0.90 6.54
CA LEU A 28 -0.91 -1.63 5.31
C LEU A 28 -0.11 -0.74 4.38
N THR A 29 1.06 -1.24 3.99
CA THR A 29 1.91 -0.68 2.95
C THR A 29 2.46 -1.77 2.04
N GLY A 30 3.12 -1.40 0.95
CA GLY A 30 3.81 -2.36 0.09
C GLY A 30 5.09 -2.88 0.75
N GLU A 31 6.01 -1.97 1.05
CA GLU A 31 7.33 -2.31 1.62
C GLU A 31 7.79 -1.29 2.68
N GLY A 32 8.89 -1.63 3.36
CA GLY A 32 9.52 -0.81 4.38
C GLY A 32 10.92 -1.28 4.73
N PRO A 33 11.76 -0.40 5.31
CA PRO A 33 13.09 -0.76 5.77
C PRO A 33 13.01 -1.68 7.00
N HIS A 34 14.00 -2.55 7.24
CA HIS A 34 13.95 -3.54 8.33
C HIS A 34 13.55 -2.99 9.71
N TRP A 35 14.03 -1.79 10.07
CA TRP A 35 13.78 -1.16 11.36
C TRP A 35 12.31 -0.81 11.62
N SER A 36 11.51 -0.61 10.57
CA SER A 36 10.09 -0.25 10.69
C SER A 36 9.23 -1.37 11.30
N TYR A 37 9.65 -2.63 11.17
CA TYR A 37 9.01 -3.75 11.85
C TYR A 37 9.11 -3.59 13.38
N THR A 38 10.33 -3.38 13.88
CA THR A 38 10.56 -3.24 15.32
C THR A 38 9.87 -2.00 15.87
N GLU A 39 9.87 -0.89 15.11
CA GLU A 39 9.13 0.30 15.53
C GLU A 39 7.62 0.05 15.64
N ALA A 40 7.01 -0.67 14.68
CA ALA A 40 5.59 -0.99 14.76
C ALA A 40 5.27 -1.92 15.94
N GLU A 41 6.15 -2.91 16.20
CA GLU A 41 6.04 -3.82 17.35
C GLU A 41 6.11 -3.05 18.68
N GLU A 42 7.11 -2.17 18.85
CA GLU A 42 7.28 -1.35 20.06
C GLU A 42 6.10 -0.40 20.30
N ARG A 43 5.44 0.05 19.22
CA ARG A 43 4.26 0.92 19.28
C ARG A 43 2.93 0.17 19.40
N GLY A 44 2.96 -1.17 19.40
CA GLY A 44 1.77 -2.01 19.46
C GLY A 44 0.84 -1.85 18.25
N MET A 45 1.41 -1.61 17.05
CA MET A 45 0.68 -1.47 15.80
C MET A 45 0.87 -2.71 14.93
N ASN A 46 -0.20 -3.20 14.30
CA ASN A 46 -0.04 -4.24 13.28
C ASN A 46 0.54 -3.61 12.00
N LEU A 47 1.53 -4.26 11.39
CA LEU A 47 2.13 -3.80 10.14
C LEU A 47 2.02 -4.91 9.09
N ILE A 48 1.48 -4.57 7.92
CA ILE A 48 1.29 -5.49 6.79
C ILE A 48 2.10 -4.98 5.60
N TYR A 49 3.05 -5.79 5.16
CA TYR A 49 3.75 -5.63 3.89
C TYR A 49 3.09 -6.47 2.81
N ALA A 50 2.40 -5.80 1.89
CA ALA A 50 1.64 -6.44 0.83
C ALA A 50 2.35 -6.41 -0.55
N GLY A 51 3.60 -5.97 -0.60
CA GLY A 51 4.41 -5.84 -1.81
C GLY A 51 4.25 -4.48 -2.48
N HIS A 52 5.36 -3.83 -2.85
CA HIS A 52 5.34 -2.48 -3.44
C HIS A 52 4.56 -2.49 -4.75
N TYR A 53 4.96 -3.38 -5.67
CA TYR A 53 4.30 -3.50 -6.97
C TYR A 53 2.82 -3.84 -6.81
N LEU A 54 2.52 -4.85 -5.98
CA LEU A 54 1.16 -5.38 -5.84
C LEU A 54 0.18 -4.31 -5.34
N THR A 55 0.60 -3.50 -4.37
CA THR A 55 -0.24 -2.43 -3.80
C THR A 55 -0.46 -1.26 -4.76
N GLU A 56 0.43 -1.03 -5.73
CA GLU A 56 0.33 0.10 -6.67
C GLU A 56 -0.33 -0.22 -8.02
N THR A 57 -0.59 -1.51 -8.33
CA THR A 57 -1.25 -1.85 -9.61
C THR A 57 -2.69 -1.37 -9.72
N GLY A 58 -3.37 -1.15 -8.58
CA GLY A 58 -4.80 -0.78 -8.57
C GLY A 58 -5.08 0.57 -9.23
N GLY A 59 -4.23 1.57 -9.01
CA GLY A 59 -4.43 2.93 -9.51
C GLY A 59 -4.38 3.01 -11.04
N VAL A 60 -3.38 2.38 -11.66
CA VAL A 60 -3.23 2.39 -13.12
C VAL A 60 -4.32 1.56 -13.83
N LYS A 61 -4.79 0.47 -13.21
CA LYS A 61 -5.92 -0.32 -13.73
C LYS A 61 -7.23 0.48 -13.71
N ALA A 62 -7.53 1.14 -12.59
CA ALA A 62 -8.70 1.99 -12.47
C ALA A 62 -8.65 3.19 -13.43
N LEU A 63 -7.47 3.78 -13.64
CA LEU A 63 -7.29 4.84 -14.63
C LEU A 63 -7.53 4.33 -16.05
N ALA A 64 -7.04 3.13 -16.39
CA ALA A 64 -7.29 2.53 -17.70
C ALA A 64 -8.78 2.34 -17.96
N GLU A 65 -9.53 1.79 -16.99
CA GLU A 65 -10.99 1.64 -17.06
C GLU A 65 -11.68 3.00 -17.29
N LEU A 66 -11.33 4.01 -16.50
CA LEU A 66 -11.90 5.36 -16.64
C LEU A 66 -11.64 5.97 -18.03
N LEU A 67 -10.43 5.80 -18.57
CA LEU A 67 -10.07 6.32 -19.89
C LEU A 67 -10.77 5.55 -21.02
N ALA A 68 -10.92 4.23 -20.89
CA ALA A 68 -11.65 3.40 -21.83
C ALA A 68 -13.12 3.86 -21.93
N GLU A 69 -13.78 4.09 -20.79
CA GLU A 69 -15.16 4.57 -20.73
C GLU A 69 -15.31 6.01 -21.27
N THR A 70 -14.42 6.91 -20.86
CA THR A 70 -14.54 8.34 -21.18
C THR A 70 -14.24 8.63 -22.65
N PHE A 71 -13.27 7.92 -23.23
CA PHE A 71 -12.72 8.24 -24.55
C PHE A 71 -12.91 7.12 -25.57
N THR A 72 -13.59 6.02 -25.21
CA THR A 72 -13.79 4.84 -26.08
C THR A 72 -12.45 4.29 -26.59
N LEU A 73 -11.46 4.23 -25.70
CA LEU A 73 -10.12 3.70 -26.00
C LEU A 73 -10.06 2.20 -25.74
N GLU A 74 -9.28 1.49 -26.56
CA GLU A 74 -8.82 0.15 -26.19
C GLU A 74 -7.69 0.28 -25.17
N THR A 75 -7.82 -0.39 -24.04
CA THR A 75 -6.84 -0.36 -22.95
C THR A 75 -6.45 -1.75 -22.52
N GLY A 76 -5.21 -1.91 -22.04
CA GLY A 76 -4.73 -3.16 -21.47
C GLY A 76 -3.72 -2.90 -20.35
N PHE A 77 -3.68 -3.80 -19.37
CA PHE A 77 -2.68 -3.79 -18.31
C PHE A 77 -1.60 -4.83 -18.62
N ILE A 78 -0.35 -4.39 -18.72
CA ILE A 78 0.80 -5.28 -18.90
C ILE A 78 1.37 -5.59 -17.52
N ASP A 79 1.06 -6.80 -17.03
CA ASP A 79 1.52 -7.25 -15.71
C ASP A 79 2.98 -7.71 -15.77
N HIS A 80 3.84 -7.08 -14.95
CA HIS A 80 5.26 -7.41 -14.84
C HIS A 80 5.70 -7.37 -13.36
N PRO A 81 5.38 -8.40 -12.56
CA PRO A 81 5.66 -8.42 -11.13
C PRO A 81 7.16 -8.45 -10.85
N SER A 82 7.61 -7.60 -9.92
CA SER A 82 9.01 -7.50 -9.48
C SER A 82 9.43 -8.59 -8.50
N GLY A 83 8.47 -9.21 -7.80
CA GLY A 83 8.76 -10.11 -6.66
C GLY A 83 9.18 -9.37 -5.39
N LEU A 84 9.01 -8.04 -5.36
CA LEU A 84 9.24 -7.15 -4.22
C LEU A 84 7.91 -6.57 -3.71
#